data_AF-A0A1I8H935-F1
#
_entry.id   AF-A0A1I8H935-F1
#
_cell.length_a   1.000
_cell.length_b   1.000
_cell.length_c   1.000
_cell.angle_alpha   90.00
_cell.angle_beta   90.00
_cell.angle_gamma   90.00
#
_symmetry.space_group_name_H-M   'P 1'
#
loop_
_entity.id
_entity.type
_entity.pdbx_description
1 polymer ?
#
loop_
_entity_poly.entity_id
_entity_poly.type
_entity_poly.pdbx_seq_one_letter_code
_entity_poly.pdbx_strand_id
1 'polypeptide(L)'
;MDLSGRISSPLPGMGRPAGDRQFFYINNRPCQLPRLARLVNEVYKLYNRTQHPFVIMHLRLPTDAIDVNLTPDKRSIYLCHEHLLTACLKAQLQQRLDLANGCLSMPVRGLGPGLTDYPAAPVLASSQQASVSVDADPPDSSSGANSPTPICR
;
A
#
# COMPACT_ATOMS: atom_id res chain seq x y z
N MET A 1 -11.99 18.90 17.12
CA MET A 1 -12.08 17.91 16.02
C MET A 1 -11.18 16.75 16.42
N ASP A 2 -11.69 15.53 16.37
CA ASP A 2 -10.91 14.32 16.68
C ASP A 2 -10.89 13.38 15.46
N LEU A 3 -9.70 12.89 15.12
CA LEU A 3 -9.45 12.02 13.97
C LEU A 3 -8.88 10.70 14.48
N SER A 4 -9.62 9.62 14.26
CA SER A 4 -9.18 8.26 14.62
C SER A 4 -9.31 7.35 13.40
N GLY A 5 -8.46 6.32 13.32
CA GLY A 5 -8.52 5.43 12.17
C GLY A 5 -7.28 4.57 11.97
N ARG A 6 -7.38 3.68 10.99
CA ARG A 6 -6.32 2.76 10.57
C ARG A 6 -6.09 2.88 9.08
N ILE A 7 -4.83 2.76 8.70
CA ILE A 7 -4.35 2.71 7.32
C ILE A 7 -3.42 1.50 7.18
N SER A 8 -3.40 0.87 6.00
CA SER A 8 -2.45 -0.19 5.68
C SER A 8 -1.01 0.30 5.76
N SER A 9 -0.09 -0.63 6.08
CA SER A 9 1.34 -0.33 6.02
C SER A 9 1.77 -0.07 4.57
N PRO A 10 2.64 0.92 4.32
CA PRO A 10 3.15 1.25 2.99
C PRO A 10 4.14 0.21 2.41
N LEU A 11 4.46 -0.86 3.15
CA LEU A 11 5.32 -1.94 2.68
C LEU A 11 4.81 -2.58 1.37
N PRO A 12 5.72 -3.00 0.47
CA PRO A 12 5.33 -3.75 -0.73
C PRO A 12 4.52 -4.99 -0.38
N GLY A 13 3.39 -5.22 -1.05
CA GLY A 13 2.53 -6.38 -0.80
C GLY A 13 1.48 -6.18 0.29
N MET A 14 1.60 -5.16 1.13
CA MET A 14 0.62 -4.85 2.20
C MET A 14 -0.51 -3.92 1.75
N GLY A 15 -0.40 -3.33 0.55
CA GLY A 15 -1.46 -2.55 -0.07
C GLY A 15 -2.44 -3.38 -0.90
N ARG A 16 -3.33 -2.69 -1.61
CA ARG A 16 -4.34 -3.26 -2.50
C ARG A 16 -4.01 -2.92 -3.97
N PRO A 17 -4.39 -3.76 -4.94
CA PRO A 17 -4.24 -3.40 -6.35
C PRO A 17 -5.19 -2.26 -6.79
N ALA A 18 -6.30 -2.04 -6.08
CA ALA A 18 -7.30 -1.03 -6.38
C ALA A 18 -7.67 -0.21 -5.13
N GLY A 19 -8.14 1.02 -5.33
CA GLY A 19 -8.64 1.91 -4.27
C GLY A 19 -10.07 1.61 -3.81
N ASP A 20 -10.44 0.32 -3.75
CA ASP A 20 -11.81 -0.14 -3.48
C ASP A 20 -12.19 -0.12 -2.00
N ARG A 21 -11.20 -0.13 -1.09
CA ARG A 21 -11.41 -0.30 0.36
C ARG A 21 -11.01 0.93 1.16
N GLN A 22 -11.71 2.02 0.93
CA GLN A 22 -11.51 3.29 1.64
C GLN A 22 -12.84 3.72 2.25
N PHE A 23 -12.94 3.61 3.57
CA PHE A 23 -14.15 3.88 4.33
C PHE A 23 -13.93 5.10 5.24
N PHE A 24 -14.79 6.10 5.06
CA PHE A 24 -14.79 7.31 5.87
C PHE A 24 -16.10 7.40 6.64
N TYR A 25 -16.00 7.77 7.91
CA TYR A 25 -17.11 7.91 8.81
C TYR A 25 -17.07 9.29 9.47
N ILE A 26 -18.17 10.04 9.39
CA ILE A 26 -18.33 11.30 10.12
C ILE A 26 -19.43 11.09 11.16
N ASN A 27 -19.13 11.27 12.44
CA ASN A 27 -20.10 11.10 13.53
C ASN A 27 -20.93 9.80 13.42
N ASN A 28 -20.23 8.69 13.17
CA ASN A 28 -20.80 7.33 12.98
C ASN A 28 -21.68 7.13 11.74
N ARG A 29 -21.64 8.05 10.77
CA ARG A 29 -22.30 7.90 9.47
C ARG A 29 -21.27 7.55 8.39
N PRO A 30 -21.51 6.54 7.54
CA PRO A 30 -20.66 6.30 6.38
C PRO A 30 -20.84 7.44 5.38
N CYS A 31 -19.74 8.08 5.00
CA CYS A 31 -19.74 9.24 4.12
C CYS A 31 -18.76 9.03 2.98
N GLN A 32 -19.12 9.50 1.79
CA GLN A 32 -18.19 9.53 0.67
C GLN A 32 -17.47 10.87 0.65
N LEU A 33 -16.15 10.84 0.86
CA LEU A 33 -15.30 12.03 0.90
C LEU A 33 -14.23 11.92 -0.21
N PRO A 34 -14.58 12.23 -1.47
CA PRO A 34 -13.68 12.01 -2.61
C PRO A 34 -12.39 12.85 -2.52
N ARG A 35 -12.46 14.04 -1.92
CA ARG A 35 -11.29 14.93 -1.72
C ARG A 35 -10.30 14.32 -0.74
N LEU A 36 -10.77 13.81 0.41
CA LEU A 36 -9.92 13.08 1.36
C LEU A 36 -9.35 11.81 0.75
N ALA A 37 -10.17 11.02 0.05
CA ALA A 37 -9.71 9.81 -0.62
C ALA A 37 -8.56 10.09 -1.58
N ARG A 38 -8.65 11.15 -2.39
CA ARG A 38 -7.57 11.61 -3.27
C ARG A 38 -6.30 11.96 -2.49
N LEU A 39 -6.42 12.76 -1.43
CA LEU A 39 -5.29 13.13 -0.59
C LEU A 39 -4.60 11.89 0.01
N VAL A 40 -5.36 10.94 0.56
CA VAL A 40 -4.80 9.72 1.15
C VAL A 40 -4.05 8.91 0.11
N ASN A 41 -4.62 8.78 -1.09
CA ASN A 41 -3.98 8.10 -2.21
C ASN A 41 -2.68 8.79 -2.64
N GLU A 42 -2.66 10.12 -2.72
CA GLU A 42 -1.47 10.89 -3.08
C GLU A 42 -0.34 10.68 -2.06
N VAL A 43 -0.64 10.80 -0.77
CA VAL A 43 0.35 10.61 0.30
C VAL A 43 0.86 9.18 0.32
N TYR A 44 -0.02 8.18 0.17
CA TYR A 44 0.39 6.78 0.16
C TYR A 44 1.29 6.42 -1.04
N LYS A 45 1.01 7.00 -2.21
CA LYS A 45 1.81 6.81 -3.43
C LYS A 45 3.25 7.32 -3.33
N LEU A 46 3.54 8.22 -2.38
CA LEU A 46 4.92 8.64 -2.09
C LEU A 46 5.79 7.47 -1.61
N TYR A 47 5.18 6.51 -0.92
CA TYR A 47 5.87 5.35 -0.35
C TYR A 47 5.64 4.08 -1.18
N ASN A 48 4.43 3.88 -1.71
CA ASN A 48 4.06 2.70 -2.49
C ASN A 48 3.33 3.12 -3.78
N ARG A 49 4.06 3.14 -4.90
CA ARG A 49 3.55 3.63 -6.20
C ARG A 49 2.59 2.68 -6.90
N THR A 50 2.68 1.38 -6.63
CA THR A 50 1.95 0.33 -7.37
C THR A 50 0.65 -0.07 -6.71
N GLN A 51 0.50 0.20 -5.41
CA GLN A 51 -0.65 -0.23 -4.61
C GLN A 51 -1.40 0.95 -3.99
N HIS A 52 -2.64 0.69 -3.64
CA HIS A 52 -3.55 1.60 -2.96
C HIS A 52 -3.70 1.24 -1.47
N PRO A 53 -3.95 2.23 -0.60
CA PRO A 53 -4.12 1.98 0.81
C PRO A 53 -5.51 1.38 1.12
N PHE A 54 -5.54 0.51 2.13
CA PHE A 54 -6.77 0.17 2.85
C PHE A 54 -6.96 1.19 3.98
N VAL A 55 -8.12 1.84 4.05
CA VAL A 55 -8.36 2.95 4.97
C VAL A 55 -9.69 2.78 5.68
N ILE A 56 -9.67 2.91 7.01
CA ILE A 56 -10.85 3.10 7.84
C ILE A 56 -10.61 4.33 8.70
N MET A 57 -11.41 5.37 8.51
CA MET A 57 -11.23 6.65 9.17
C MET A 57 -12.53 7.14 9.80
N HIS A 58 -12.44 7.48 11.07
CA HIS A 58 -13.51 8.03 11.89
C HIS A 58 -13.19 9.48 12.26
N LEU A 59 -14.06 10.38 11.84
CA LEU A 59 -13.97 11.80 12.11
C LEU A 59 -15.08 12.21 13.07
N ARG A 60 -14.69 12.74 14.23
CA ARG A 60 -15.59 13.37 15.19
C ARG A 60 -15.50 14.88 15.04
N LEU A 61 -16.55 15.48 14.49
CA LEU A 61 -16.67 16.92 14.29
C LEU A 61 -17.94 17.44 14.97
N PRO A 62 -17.92 18.67 15.50
CA PRO A 62 -19.14 19.32 15.98
C PRO A 62 -20.12 19.52 14.83
N THR A 63 -21.42 19.38 15.10
CA THR A 63 -22.49 19.52 14.09
C THR A 63 -22.46 20.91 13.42
N ASP A 64 -22.02 21.94 14.14
CA ASP A 64 -21.92 23.31 13.63
C ASP A 64 -20.90 23.46 12.49
N ALA A 65 -19.94 22.53 12.39
CA ALA A 65 -18.94 22.51 11.33
C ALA A 65 -19.33 21.62 10.13
N ILE A 66 -20.51 21.00 10.19
CA ILE A 66 -20.97 19.99 9.25
C ILE A 66 -22.36 20.38 8.71
N ASP A 67 -22.46 20.58 7.40
CA ASP A 67 -23.76 20.74 6.76
C ASP A 67 -24.30 19.38 6.32
N VAL A 68 -25.14 18.81 7.18
CA VAL A 68 -25.79 17.49 6.99
C VAL A 68 -27.02 17.60 6.07
N ASN A 69 -27.54 18.80 5.81
CA ASN A 69 -28.91 18.97 5.32
C ASN A 69 -29.03 19.26 3.81
N LEU A 70 -27.94 19.24 3.06
CA LEU A 70 -27.96 19.68 1.65
C LEU A 70 -28.33 18.62 0.61
N THR A 71 -28.34 17.33 0.93
CA THR A 71 -28.65 16.29 -0.07
C THR A 71 -29.69 15.26 0.40
N PRO A 72 -30.65 14.89 -0.47
CA PRO A 72 -31.65 13.87 -0.14
C PRO A 72 -31.01 12.49 0.13
N ASP A 73 -29.82 12.25 -0.43
CA ASP A 73 -29.08 10.99 -0.36
C ASP A 73 -28.33 10.74 0.96
N LYS A 74 -28.23 11.72 1.88
CA LYS A 74 -27.59 11.61 3.22
C LYS A 74 -26.15 11.03 3.26
N ARG A 75 -25.53 10.76 2.10
CA ARG A 75 -24.19 10.14 1.94
C ARG A 75 -23.10 11.15 1.56
N SER A 76 -23.49 12.28 1.00
CA SER A 76 -22.62 13.43 0.72
C SER A 76 -22.85 14.52 1.78
N ILE A 77 -21.79 14.81 2.54
CA ILE A 77 -21.80 15.81 3.60
C ILE A 77 -20.88 16.94 3.18
N TYR A 78 -21.32 18.19 3.34
CA TYR A 78 -20.47 19.36 3.11
C TYR A 78 -19.77 19.76 4.41
N LEU A 79 -18.45 19.94 4.32
CA LEU A 79 -17.59 20.34 5.45
C LEU A 79 -17.22 21.82 5.30
N CYS A 80 -17.58 22.66 6.28
CA CYS A 80 -17.30 24.10 6.23
C CYS A 80 -15.79 24.41 6.17
N HIS A 81 -14.97 23.60 6.86
CA HIS A 81 -13.52 23.81 6.99
C HIS A 81 -12.71 22.65 6.41
N GLU A 82 -13.07 22.20 5.21
CA GLU A 82 -12.44 21.03 4.59
C GLU A 82 -10.91 21.18 4.39
N HIS A 83 -10.43 22.40 4.11
CA HIS A 83 -9.01 22.66 3.89
C HIS A 83 -8.15 22.41 5.14
N LEU A 84 -8.62 22.81 6.32
CA LEU A 84 -7.92 22.55 7.59
C LEU A 84 -7.85 21.06 7.89
N LEU A 85 -8.97 20.37 7.65
CA LEU A 85 -9.09 18.93 7.84
C LEU A 85 -8.15 18.17 6.89
N THR A 86 -8.09 18.58 5.62
CA THR A 86 -7.17 18.04 4.61
C THR A 86 -5.71 18.25 5.01
N ALA A 87 -5.34 19.44 5.47
CA ALA A 87 -3.97 19.76 5.91
C ALA A 87 -3.56 18.94 7.15
N CYS A 88 -4.43 18.86 8.15
CA CYS A 88 -4.20 18.08 9.36
C CYS A 88 -4.04 16.59 9.04
N LEU A 89 -4.94 16.05 8.19
CA LEU A 89 -4.88 14.66 7.74
C LEU A 89 -3.55 14.34 7.06
N LYS A 90 -3.11 15.23 6.15
CA LYS A 90 -1.87 15.06 5.41
C LYS A 90 -0.68 14.95 6.36
N ALA A 91 -0.55 15.88 7.31
CA ALA A 91 0.54 15.89 8.27
C ALA A 91 0.56 14.62 9.14
N GLN A 92 -0.60 14.19 9.65
CA GLN A 92 -0.70 12.97 10.46
C GLN A 92 -0.39 11.71 9.66
N LEU A 93 -0.84 11.62 8.41
CA LEU A 93 -0.55 10.46 7.55
C LEU A 93 0.92 10.39 7.18
N GLN A 94 1.54 11.51 6.81
CA GLN A 94 2.97 11.57 6.51
C GLN A 94 3.78 11.10 7.72
N GLN A 95 3.54 11.69 8.90
CA GLN A 95 4.23 11.29 10.13
C GLN A 95 4.09 9.79 10.42
N ARG A 96 2.88 9.22 10.28
CA ARG A 96 2.65 7.79 10.55
C ARG A 96 3.31 6.88 9.51
N LEU A 97 3.30 7.27 8.24
CA LEU A 97 3.90 6.48 7.16
C LEU A 97 5.42 6.57 7.19
N ASP A 98 5.99 7.73 7.58
CA ASP A 98 7.42 7.88 7.81
C ASP A 98 7.91 6.95 8.91
N LEU A 99 7.17 6.87 10.03
CA LEU A 99 7.48 5.93 11.10
C LEU A 99 7.39 4.46 10.64
N ALA A 100 6.42 4.12 9.80
CA ALA A 100 6.25 2.76 9.30
C ALA A 100 7.29 2.35 8.25
N ASN A 101 7.84 3.32 7.51
CA ASN A 101 8.92 3.10 6.54
C ASN A 101 10.32 3.27 7.14
N GLY A 102 10.42 3.68 8.40
CA GLY A 102 11.66 3.95 9.08
C GLY A 102 12.49 2.69 9.38
N CYS A 103 13.23 2.21 8.36
CA CYS A 103 14.63 1.86 8.58
C CYS A 103 15.44 3.14 8.42
N LEU A 104 15.68 3.85 9.52
CA LEU A 104 16.62 4.96 9.53
C LEU A 104 18.03 4.38 9.47
N SER A 105 18.51 4.08 8.27
CA SER A 105 19.94 3.90 8.01
C SER A 105 20.63 5.23 8.31
N MET A 106 21.22 5.35 9.49
CA MET A 106 22.17 6.42 9.76
C MET A 106 23.33 6.27 8.76
N PRO A 107 23.77 7.32 8.06
CA PRO A 107 25.08 7.25 7.44
C PRO A 107 26.08 7.05 8.57
N VAL A 108 26.87 5.97 8.53
CA VAL A 108 28.09 5.88 9.32
C VAL A 108 28.93 7.07 8.90
N ARG A 109 28.94 8.12 9.73
CA ARG A 109 29.88 9.22 9.60
C ARG A 109 31.23 8.59 9.86
N GLY A 110 31.96 8.31 8.78
CA GLY A 110 33.27 7.66 8.82
C GLY A 110 34.11 8.31 9.92
N LEU A 111 34.39 7.54 10.96
CA LEU A 111 35.50 7.82 11.84
C LEU A 111 36.75 7.57 10.98
N GLY A 112 37.48 8.66 10.71
CA GLY A 112 38.71 8.85 9.92
C GLY A 112 39.39 7.65 9.23
N PRO A 113 39.93 7.84 8.01
CA PRO A 113 40.93 6.92 7.48
C PRO A 113 42.23 7.15 8.27
N GLY A 114 42.49 6.30 9.25
CA GLY A 114 43.73 6.31 9.99
C GLY A 114 43.79 5.13 10.94
N LEU A 115 44.82 4.29 10.76
CA LEU A 115 45.13 3.02 11.43
C LEU A 115 44.54 1.79 10.70
N THR A 116 45.11 1.43 9.54
CA THR A 116 46.24 0.47 9.35
C THR A 116 45.88 -1.00 9.58
N ASP A 117 46.24 -1.77 8.55
CA ASP A 117 46.71 -3.16 8.56
C ASP A 117 45.72 -4.27 8.91
N TYR A 118 44.98 -4.70 7.89
CA TYR A 118 44.83 -6.14 7.65
C TYR A 118 45.24 -6.44 6.21
N PRO A 119 46.29 -7.24 5.98
CA PRO A 119 46.66 -7.66 4.65
C PRO A 119 45.58 -8.62 4.13
N ALA A 120 45.13 -8.37 2.90
CA ALA A 120 44.36 -9.33 2.12
C ALA A 120 45.14 -10.64 2.04
N ALA A 121 44.64 -11.67 2.72
CA ALA A 121 45.14 -13.04 2.60
C ALA A 121 44.27 -13.84 1.62
N PRO A 122 44.85 -14.84 0.96
CA PRO A 122 44.65 -15.07 -0.46
C PRO A 122 43.49 -16.01 -0.79
N VAL A 123 42.97 -15.81 -1.99
CA VAL A 123 42.12 -16.75 -2.72
C VAL A 123 42.92 -18.05 -2.92
N LEU A 124 42.50 -19.15 -2.29
CA LEU A 124 42.91 -20.49 -2.68
C LEU A 124 41.68 -21.38 -2.84
N ALA A 125 41.61 -21.97 -4.03
CA ALA A 125 40.51 -22.70 -4.60
C ALA A 125 40.08 -23.94 -3.79
N SER A 126 38.81 -24.27 -3.87
CA SER A 126 38.34 -25.66 -3.87
C SER A 126 37.02 -25.76 -4.63
N SER A 127 37.09 -26.50 -5.73
CA SER A 127 36.02 -26.91 -6.61
C SER A 127 34.85 -27.54 -5.87
N GLN A 128 33.62 -27.25 -6.32
CA GLN A 128 32.72 -28.29 -6.82
C GLN A 128 31.47 -27.68 -7.45
N GLN A 129 31.25 -28.07 -8.70
CA GLN A 129 30.01 -27.91 -9.45
C GLN A 129 28.88 -28.64 -8.73
N ALA A 130 27.72 -28.01 -8.65
CA ALA A 130 26.44 -28.70 -8.55
C ALA A 130 25.42 -27.90 -9.37
N SER A 131 25.36 -28.22 -10.66
CA SER A 131 24.21 -27.97 -11.51
C SER A 131 23.02 -28.78 -10.97
N VAL A 132 21.99 -28.11 -10.45
CA VAL A 132 20.67 -28.73 -10.30
C VAL A 132 19.90 -28.40 -11.56
N SER A 133 19.89 -29.37 -12.47
CA SER A 133 18.99 -29.44 -13.62
C SER A 133 17.57 -29.62 -13.11
N VAL A 134 16.63 -28.83 -13.62
CA VAL A 134 15.19 -29.12 -13.53
C VAL A 134 14.73 -29.36 -14.96
N ASP A 135 14.87 -30.60 -15.42
CA ASP A 135 14.25 -31.11 -16.65
C ASP A 135 12.76 -31.36 -16.34
N ALA A 136 11.83 -30.66 -16.97
CA ALA A 136 11.26 -30.93 -18.29
C ALA A 136 10.17 -32.03 -18.26
N ASP A 137 8.98 -31.64 -18.71
CA ASP A 137 7.76 -32.44 -18.84
C ASP A 137 7.96 -33.75 -19.63
N PRO A 138 7.18 -34.82 -19.34
CA PRO A 138 7.15 -36.02 -20.18
C PRO A 138 6.19 -35.86 -21.39
N PRO A 139 6.53 -36.43 -22.56
CA PRO A 139 5.65 -36.45 -23.74
C PRO A 139 4.71 -37.66 -23.82
N ASP A 140 3.61 -37.44 -24.55
CA ASP A 140 2.48 -38.32 -24.88
C ASP A 140 2.80 -39.66 -25.58
N SER A 141 1.89 -40.65 -25.46
CA SER A 141 1.37 -41.41 -26.62
C SER A 141 0.09 -42.25 -26.35
N SER A 142 -1.00 -41.81 -27.00
CA SER A 142 -2.12 -42.50 -27.70
C SER A 142 -2.66 -43.89 -27.33
N SER A 143 -3.99 -43.95 -27.12
CA SER A 143 -5.00 -44.79 -27.84
C SER A 143 -6.40 -44.36 -27.36
N GLY A 144 -7.53 -44.30 -28.06
CA GLY A 144 -8.01 -44.58 -29.40
C GLY A 144 -9.56 -44.49 -29.35
N ALA A 145 -10.21 -44.15 -30.47
CA ALA A 145 -11.66 -44.27 -30.76
C ALA A 145 -12.66 -43.28 -30.11
N ASN A 146 -13.20 -42.33 -30.88
CA ASN A 146 -14.47 -42.50 -31.61
C ASN A 146 -14.91 -41.23 -32.38
N SER A 147 -15.64 -41.50 -33.46
CA SER A 147 -16.02 -40.68 -34.61
C SER A 147 -17.15 -39.64 -34.35
N PRO A 148 -17.53 -38.81 -35.36
CA PRO A 148 -18.06 -37.46 -35.16
C PRO A 148 -19.58 -37.32 -35.34
N THR A 149 -20.15 -36.24 -34.81
CA THR A 149 -21.23 -35.45 -35.44
C THR A 149 -21.42 -34.11 -34.72
N PRO A 150 -21.61 -32.99 -35.44
CA PRO A 150 -22.44 -31.90 -34.94
C PRO A 150 -23.54 -31.55 -35.95
N ILE A 151 -24.81 -31.70 -35.55
CA ILE A 151 -25.95 -30.98 -36.13
C ILE A 151 -26.94 -30.74 -34.99
N CYS A 152 -27.23 -29.49 -34.61
CA CYS A 152 -28.38 -28.77 -35.14
C CYS A 152 -28.63 -27.43 -34.40
N ARG A 153 -28.79 -26.38 -35.22
CA ARG A 153 -29.63 -25.17 -35.08
C ARG A 153 -29.54 -24.30 -33.82
#